data_AF-A0A674KFK6-F1
#
_entry.id   AF-A0A674KFK6-F1
#
_cell.length_a   1.000
_cell.length_b   1.000
_cell.length_c   1.000
_cell.angle_alpha   90.00
_cell.angle_beta   90.00
_cell.angle_gamma   90.00
#
_symmetry.space_group_name_H-M   'P 1'
#
loop_
_entity.id
_entity.type
_entity.pdbx_description
1 polymer ?
#
loop_
_entity_poly.entity_id
_entity_poly.type
_entity_poly.pdbx_seq_one_letter_code
_entity_poly.pdbx_strand_id
1 'polypeptide(L)' 'MNIRRSTHDLVAMDGWLYAVGGNDGSSSLNSIEKYNPRTNKWVAASCMFTRRSSVGVAVLELLNFPPPSSPTLSVSSTSL' A
#
# COMPACT_ATOMS: atom_id res chain seq x y z
N MET A 1 -8.90 9.88 -3.75
CA MET A 1 -8.48 9.51 -2.38
C MET A 1 -9.75 9.48 -1.54
N ASN A 2 -9.94 8.46 -0.69
CA ASN A 2 -11.20 8.27 0.03
C ASN A 2 -11.19 8.90 1.43
N ILE A 3 -10.02 8.99 2.06
CA ILE A 3 -9.83 9.65 3.36
C ILE A 3 -9.13 11.00 3.13
N ARG A 4 -9.60 12.06 3.79
CA ARG A 4 -8.90 13.36 3.78
C ARG A 4 -7.58 13.21 4.53
N ARG A 5 -6.49 13.78 4.01
CA ARG A 5 -5.16 13.67 4.62
C ARG A 5 -4.40 14.98 4.53
N SER A 6 -3.91 15.48 5.66
CA SER A 6 -2.85 16.49 5.76
C SER A 6 -1.62 15.87 6.42
N THR A 7 -0.43 16.42 6.18
CA THR A 7 0.84 15.93 6.77
C THR A 7 1.15 14.44 6.51
N HIS A 8 0.49 13.86 5.51
CA HIS A 8 0.82 12.53 4.97
C HIS A 8 1.99 12.65 4.01
N ASP A 9 2.58 11.52 3.67
CA ASP A 9 3.58 11.46 2.60
C ASP A 9 3.08 10.60 1.43
N LEU A 10 3.63 10.85 0.25
CA LEU A 10 3.31 10.16 -0.99
C LEU A 10 4.57 9.49 -1.56
N VAL A 11 4.47 8.22 -1.95
CA VAL A 11 5.56 7.53 -2.63
C VAL A 11 5.06 6.72 -3.83
N ALA A 12 5.87 6.68 -4.89
CA ALA A 12 5.61 5.84 -6.06
C ALA A 12 6.32 4.49 -5.89
N MET A 13 5.60 3.40 -6.09
CA MET A 13 6.14 2.03 -5.99
C MET A 13 5.34 1.10 -6.91
N ASP A 14 6.02 0.29 -7.71
CA ASP A 14 5.42 -0.72 -8.62
C ASP A 14 4.31 -0.20 -9.55
N GLY A 15 4.39 1.07 -9.98
CA GLY A 15 3.39 1.69 -10.85
C GLY A 15 2.11 2.17 -10.13
N TRP A 16 2.14 2.26 -8.81
CA TRP A 16 1.09 2.83 -7.97
C TRP A 16 1.63 4.03 -7.18
N LEU A 17 0.73 4.92 -6.74
CA LEU A 17 1.06 5.91 -5.71
C LEU A 17 0.49 5.48 -4.38
N TYR A 18 1.26 5.60 -3.30
CA TYR A 18 0.84 5.26 -1.94
C TYR A 18 0.77 6.52 -1.10
N ALA A 19 -0.40 6.77 -0.49
CA ALA A 19 -0.59 7.80 0.52
C ALA A 19 -0.55 7.16 1.89
N VAL A 20 0.44 7.53 2.70
CA VAL A 20 0.78 6.86 3.96
C VAL A 20 0.54 7.80 5.13
N GLY A 21 -0.26 7.38 6.10
CA GLY A 21 -0.47 8.12 7.35
C GLY A 21 -1.09 9.50 7.14
N GLY A 22 -0.65 10.47 7.94
CA GLY A 22 -1.16 11.83 7.98
C GLY A 22 -2.21 12.05 9.07
N ASN A 23 -3.06 13.06 8.86
CA ASN A 23 -4.13 13.45 9.77
C ASN A 23 -5.40 13.75 8.94
N ASP A 24 -6.56 13.27 9.37
CA ASP A 24 -7.85 13.49 8.70
C ASP A 24 -8.60 14.77 9.11
N GLY A 25 -7.99 15.57 9.98
CA GLY A 25 -8.57 16.75 10.62
C GLY A 25 -9.00 16.48 12.07
N SER A 26 -9.07 15.21 12.48
CA SER A 26 -9.48 14.81 13.83
C SER A 26 -8.43 13.91 14.50
N SER A 27 -7.83 12.99 13.74
CA SER A 27 -6.93 11.98 14.29
C SER A 27 -5.74 11.69 13.36
N SER A 28 -4.61 11.34 13.97
CA SER A 28 -3.48 10.77 13.24
C SER A 28 -3.87 9.42 12.64
N LEU A 29 -3.48 9.21 11.40
CA LEU A 29 -3.82 8.04 10.61
C LEU A 29 -2.69 7.02 10.65
N ASN A 30 -3.06 5.74 10.73
CA ASN A 30 -2.19 4.63 10.38
C ASN A 30 -2.59 3.98 9.04
N SER A 31 -3.69 4.44 8.44
CA SER A 31 -4.22 3.90 7.20
C SER A 31 -3.32 4.28 6.02
N ILE A 32 -3.27 3.38 5.04
CA ILE A 32 -2.59 3.58 3.76
C ILE A 32 -3.62 3.40 2.64
N GLU A 33 -3.57 4.27 1.64
CA GLU A 33 -4.32 4.10 0.41
C GLU A 33 -3.36 4.07 -0.77
N LYS A 34 -3.64 3.26 -1.78
CA LYS A 34 -2.88 3.22 -3.03
C LYS A 34 -3.76 3.60 -4.22
N TYR A 35 -3.17 4.34 -5.15
CA TYR A 35 -3.79 4.82 -6.37
C TYR A 35 -3.33 4.00 -7.57
N ASN A 36 -4.29 3.51 -8.34
CA ASN A 36 -4.03 2.91 -9.64
C ASN A 36 -4.28 3.95 -10.75
N PRO A 37 -3.24 4.42 -11.47
CA PRO A 37 -3.42 5.39 -12.55
C PRO A 37 -4.21 4.83 -13.74
N ARG A 38 -4.21 3.50 -13.96
CA ARG A 38 -4.94 2.87 -15.08
C ARG A 38 -6.44 2.86 -14.88
N THR A 39 -6.90 2.78 -13.64
CA THR A 39 -8.33 2.76 -13.31
C THR A 39 -8.81 4.06 -12.68
N ASN A 40 -7.90 5.01 -12.45
CA ASN A 40 -8.14 6.28 -11.77
C ASN A 40 -8.86 6.10 -10.42
N LYS A 41 -8.40 5.14 -9.61
CA LYS A 41 -9.04 4.79 -8.34
C LYS A 41 -8.05 4.65 -7.21
N TRP A 42 -8.50 5.10 -6.04
CA TRP A 42 -7.83 4.87 -4.76
C TRP A 42 -8.48 3.69 -4.04
N VAL A 43 -7.67 2.78 -3.55
CA VAL A 43 -8.09 1.62 -2.77
C VAL A 43 -7.28 1.53 -1.48
N ALA A 44 -7.87 0.97 -0.42
CA ALA A 44 -7.14 0.74 0.83
C ALA A 44 -6.01 -0.29 0.64
N ALA A 45 -4.93 -0.10 1.40
CA ALA A 45 -3.84 -1.06 1.55
C ALA A 45 -3.70 -1.46 3.03
N SER A 46 -2.78 -2.38 3.33
CA SER A 46 -2.47 -2.75 4.72
C SER A 46 -2.04 -1.51 5.51
N CYS A 47 -2.57 -1.34 6.73
CA CYS A 47 -2.25 -0.20 7.58
C CYS A 47 -0.93 -0.40 8.33
N MET A 48 -0.36 0.71 8.82
CA MET A 48 0.77 0.69 9.74
C MET A 48 0.30 0.29 11.15
N PHE A 49 1.21 -0.24 11.96
CA PHE A 49 0.92 -0.52 13.37
C PHE A 49 0.69 0.75 14.19
N THR A 50 1.44 1.82 13.92
CA THR A 50 1.37 3.09 14.66
C THR A 50 0.76 4.19 13.80
N ARG A 51 -0.08 5.03 14.42
CA ARG A 51 -0.61 6.25 13.80
C ARG A 51 0.49 7.30 13.71
N ARG A 52 0.70 7.89 12.52
CA ARG A 52 1.78 8.86 12.28
C ARG A 52 1.25 10.02 11.43
N SER A 53 1.46 11.25 11.93
CA SER A 53 1.31 12.50 11.18
C SER A 53 2.69 13.13 11.00
N SER A 54 2.84 14.04 10.02
CA SER A 54 4.13 14.60 9.60
C SER A 54 5.16 13.50 9.33
N VAL A 55 4.72 12.46 8.62
CA VAL A 55 5.52 11.26 8.34
C VAL A 55 6.46 11.51 7.16
N GLY A 56 7.63 10.87 7.18
CA GLY A 56 8.51 10.72 6.02
C GLY A 56 8.54 9.28 5.53
N VAL A 57 8.46 9.08 4.22
CA VAL A 57 8.40 7.78 3.55
C VAL A 57 9.41 7.74 2.42
N ALA A 58 10.08 6.60 2.27
CA ALA A 58 11.00 6.34 1.17
C ALA A 58 10.82 4.90 0.69
N VAL A 59 11.13 4.66 -0.59
CA VAL A 59 11.22 3.32 -1.17
C VAL A 59 12.68 2.91 -1.24
N LEU A 60 12.95 1.67 -0.83
CA LEU A 60 14.26 1.04 -0.94
C LEU A 60 14.10 -0.23 -1.76
N GLU A 61 14.83 -0.30 -2.87
CA GLU A 61 14.94 -1.53 -3.67
C GLU A 61 15.90 -2.49 -2.97
N LEU A 62 15.35 -3.53 -2.36
CA LEU A 62 16.14 -4.58 -1.70
C LEU A 62 16.48 -5.65 -2.74
N LEU A 63 17.67 -5.56 -3.32
CA LEU A 63 18.24 -6.63 -4.14
C LEU A 63 18.36 -7.89 -3.24
N ASN A 64 17.69 -8.99 -3.63
CA ASN A 64 17.71 -10.34 -3.04
C ASN A 64 16.50 -10.82 -2.21
N PHE A 65 15.35 -10.14 -2.23
CA PHE A 65 14.10 -10.76 -1.74
C PHE A 65 13.24 -11.20 -2.94
N PRO A 66 13.18 -12.50 -3.29
CA PRO A 66 12.20 -12.94 -4.28
C PRO A 66 10.80 -12.57 -3.76
N PRO A 67 9.89 -12.04 -4.61
CA PRO A 67 8.51 -11.79 -4.20
C PRO A 67 7.94 -13.09 -3.62
N PRO A 68 7.10 -13.03 -2.56
CA PRO A 68 6.46 -14.24 -2.04
C PRO A 68 5.73 -14.90 -3.19
N SER A 69 6.24 -16.06 -3.63
CA SER A 69 5.70 -16.83 -4.74
C SER A 69 4.21 -17.01 -4.47
N SER A 70 3.37 -16.45 -5.34
CA SER A 70 1.93 -16.64 -5.26
C SER A 70 1.65 -18.13 -5.12
N PRO A 71 0.72 -18.57 -4.26
CA PRO A 71 0.39 -19.98 -4.16
C PRO A 71 -0.22 -20.42 -5.49
N THR A 72 0.60 -21.00 -6.36
CA THR A 72 0.13 -21.76 -7.51
C THR A 72 -0.54 -23.00 -6.95
N LEU A 73 -1.86 -22.97 -6.80
CA LEU A 73 -2.66 -24.16 -6.62
C LEU A 73 -2.56 -24.98 -7.92
N SER A 74 -1.53 -25.82 -8.03
CA SER A 74 -1.55 -26.91 -9.00
C SER A 74 -2.51 -27.96 -8.47
N VAL A 75 -3.80 -27.86 -8.81
CA VAL A 75 -4.69 -29.00 -8.69
C VAL A 75 -4.34 -29.95 -9.82
N SER A 76 -3.48 -30.91 -9.53
CA SER A 76 -3.28 -32.07 -10.41
C SER A 76 -4.52 -32.96 -10.31
N SER A 77 -5.42 -32.82 -11.28
CA SER A 77 -6.50 -33.80 -11.51
C SER A 77 -5.85 -35.16 -11.80
N THR A 78 -5.95 -36.08 -10.84
CA THR A 78 -5.67 -37.49 -11.11
C THR A 78 -6.97 -38.11 -11.61
N SER A 79 -7.04 -38.39 -12.91
CA SER A 79 -8.03 -39.33 -13.45
C SER A 79 -7.54 -40.74 -13.19
N LEU A 80 -8.35 -41.52 -12.45
CA LEU A 80 -8.64 -42.93 -12.71
C LEU A 80 -10.14 -43.14 -12.48
#